data_AF-A0A969N992-F1
#
_entry.id   AF-A0A969N992-F1
#
_cell.length_a   1.000
_cell.length_b   1.000
_cell.length_c   1.000
_cell.angle_alpha   90.00
_cell.angle_beta   90.00
_cell.angle_gamma   90.00
#
_symmetry.space_group_name_H-M   'P 1'
#
loop_
_entity.id
_entity.type
_entity.pdbx_description
1 polymer ?
#
loop_
_entity_poly.entity_id
_entity_poly.type
_entity_poly.pdbx_seq_one_letter_code
_entity_poly.pdbx_strand_id
1 'polypeptide(L)'
;MRYFYADAMANFNSGIPVFGGLFLYGFGGGIYHHMSQLGWDEKASGDIGKTASGIIYKPDQKTLFGFKATVAMGLKSKSIFNGDLTFEMAFNNSCGVSFIGFKGNGYFMTPPEEGGGALNKLKDKAKDIAKGKDPNDKSAKDKDPGRSSLYAYVDLRMDFEQDVFHGVLGTYINLPGGIIQGAGPGGKAGEAVIHFAKDEWYIWVGTPTDRFGLKVLNLAELNAYFVMGTKIPASPPPPAKVSEILGGINLDYMANENAIGEGKGIGFGAGLQISTGRKTLGPFYAQFDAGAGFDVMLKNYGNVFCKGQSGPLGVNGWYANGQIWAYLEGAIGIKVNLRFIKGQYEILRVGAAAVLQAKLPNPFWMRGTIGGRYRILGGLVSGECSFQFEIGEECEIVGDVSPVQNIQVIAEATPSDGATDVNVFNAPQALFNMPIDKEFKVQDMDGNNLGIKIELDHFRIKDGNNIIQGKLEWNSEMDVVAFNSFEVLPPEKKLELEVQVSFKEYKNNKWQTLMANGQKVIENLITTFTTGKAPDIIPMNNILYCYPIPMMFNYYQNETDIGYIQLEKGQAYLFNPGPQWKQIGRFVDKQGNNHEFNFNYNISEKKVSFIRPGNLQIILFIVLN
;
A
#
# COMPACT_ATOMS: atom_id res chain seq x y z
N MET A 1 -1.75 39.16 -3.03
CA MET A 1 -0.84 38.10 -3.56
C MET A 1 -1.21 37.85 -5.01
N ARG A 2 -0.23 37.57 -5.88
CA ARG A 2 -0.45 37.41 -7.33
C ARG A 2 -0.41 35.91 -7.66
N TYR A 3 -1.45 35.41 -8.31
CA TYR A 3 -1.52 34.08 -8.89
C TYR A 3 -1.64 34.24 -10.41
N PHE A 4 -1.02 33.37 -11.19
CA PHE A 4 -1.21 33.38 -12.64
C PHE A 4 -1.10 31.99 -13.24
N TYR A 5 -1.64 31.88 -14.44
CA TYR A 5 -1.55 30.72 -15.29
C TYR A 5 -1.51 31.22 -16.74
N ALA A 6 -0.69 30.60 -17.58
CA ALA A 6 -0.67 30.85 -19.03
C ALA A 6 -0.43 29.53 -19.78
N ASP A 7 -1.19 29.27 -20.84
CA ASP A 7 -0.96 28.13 -21.72
C ASP A 7 -1.12 28.47 -23.21
N ALA A 8 -0.50 27.65 -24.06
CA ALA A 8 -0.56 27.74 -25.50
C ALA A 8 -0.51 26.34 -26.13
N MET A 9 -1.10 26.19 -27.32
CA MET A 9 -1.07 24.96 -28.09
C MET A 9 -1.01 25.27 -29.59
N ALA A 10 -0.08 24.63 -30.29
CA ALA A 10 0.06 24.68 -31.74
C ALA A 10 -0.27 23.31 -32.34
N ASN A 11 -1.02 23.30 -33.44
CA ASN A 11 -1.38 22.10 -34.18
C ASN A 11 -0.85 22.16 -35.61
N PHE A 12 -0.44 21.02 -36.14
CA PHE A 12 0.14 20.85 -37.46
C PHE A 12 -0.76 19.96 -38.34
N ASN A 13 -0.97 20.37 -39.58
CA ASN A 13 -1.71 19.56 -40.55
C ASN A 13 -0.90 18.31 -40.96
N SER A 14 0.38 18.51 -41.25
CA SER A 14 1.35 17.45 -41.54
C SER A 14 2.02 16.97 -40.25
N GLY A 15 2.07 15.66 -40.05
CA GLY A 15 2.69 15.08 -38.86
C GLY A 15 4.21 15.10 -38.95
N ILE A 16 4.87 15.39 -37.84
CA ILE A 16 6.32 15.31 -37.71
C ILE A 16 6.66 13.87 -37.28
N PRO A 17 7.37 13.07 -38.10
CA PRO A 17 7.72 11.70 -37.73
C PRO A 17 8.71 11.71 -36.57
N VAL A 18 8.43 10.93 -35.52
CA VAL A 18 9.35 10.77 -34.36
C VAL A 18 9.97 9.38 -34.35
N PHE A 19 9.16 8.35 -34.65
CA PHE A 19 9.57 6.96 -34.79
C PHE A 19 8.85 6.34 -35.99
N GLY A 20 9.23 5.12 -36.40
CA GLY A 20 8.54 4.39 -37.45
C GLY A 20 7.05 4.24 -37.14
N GLY A 21 6.20 4.99 -37.86
CA GLY A 21 4.74 4.94 -37.75
C GLY A 21 4.10 5.96 -36.81
N LEU A 22 4.83 6.58 -35.87
CA LEU A 22 4.31 7.56 -34.91
C LEU A 22 4.68 9.00 -35.31
N PHE A 23 3.67 9.87 -35.35
CA PHE A 23 3.79 11.27 -35.75
C PHE A 23 3.27 12.21 -34.65
N LEU A 24 3.93 13.36 -34.50
CA LEU A 24 3.43 14.49 -33.71
C LEU A 24 2.63 15.42 -34.61
N TYR A 25 1.42 15.76 -34.17
CA TYR A 25 0.49 16.66 -34.86
C TYR A 25 0.24 17.95 -34.07
N GLY A 26 0.87 18.12 -32.92
CA GLY A 26 0.78 19.34 -32.16
C GLY A 26 1.70 19.32 -30.95
N PHE A 27 2.07 20.52 -30.51
CA PHE A 27 2.82 20.75 -29.29
C PHE A 27 2.17 21.90 -28.53
N GLY A 28 2.01 21.74 -27.23
CA GLY A 28 1.48 22.75 -26.34
C GLY A 28 2.20 22.72 -25.01
N GLY A 29 1.87 23.67 -24.18
CA GLY A 29 2.43 23.76 -22.85
C GLY A 29 1.85 24.94 -22.10
N GLY A 30 2.25 25.08 -20.84
CA GLY A 30 1.80 26.15 -19.99
C GLY A 30 2.62 26.23 -18.73
N ILE A 31 2.49 27.36 -18.04
CA ILE A 31 3.16 27.64 -16.79
C ILE A 31 2.17 28.27 -15.81
N TYR A 32 2.39 28.06 -14.52
CA TYR A 32 1.53 28.60 -13.48
C TYR A 32 2.28 28.88 -12.18
N HIS A 33 1.72 29.77 -11.37
CA HIS A 33 2.29 30.26 -10.13
C HIS A 33 1.20 30.41 -9.06
N HIS A 34 1.41 29.78 -7.91
CA HIS A 34 0.42 29.68 -6.82
C HIS A 34 -0.94 29.12 -7.24
N MET A 35 -0.90 28.09 -8.08
CA MET A 35 -2.08 27.39 -8.59
C MET A 35 -1.82 25.87 -8.56
N SER A 36 -2.84 25.08 -8.27
CA SER A 36 -2.85 23.62 -8.45
C SER A 36 -4.09 23.18 -9.23
N GLN A 37 -3.99 22.05 -9.93
CA GLN A 37 -5.14 21.50 -10.64
C GLN A 37 -6.18 20.98 -9.63
N LEU A 38 -7.47 21.12 -9.93
CA LEU A 38 -8.54 20.50 -9.13
C LEU A 38 -8.37 18.97 -9.07
N GLY A 39 -8.56 18.41 -7.87
CA GLY A 39 -8.48 16.97 -7.60
C GLY A 39 -9.65 16.17 -8.18
N TRP A 40 -9.54 14.84 -8.18
CA TRP A 40 -10.51 13.94 -8.84
C TRP A 40 -11.91 13.96 -8.22
N ASP A 41 -12.00 14.11 -6.89
CA ASP A 41 -13.27 14.20 -6.17
C ASP A 41 -13.80 15.63 -6.04
N GLU A 42 -13.03 16.60 -6.55
CA GLU A 42 -13.37 18.02 -6.42
C GLU A 42 -14.18 18.50 -7.63
N LYS A 43 -15.43 18.88 -7.38
CA LYS A 43 -16.28 19.52 -8.39
C LYS A 43 -15.88 20.99 -8.52
N ALA A 44 -15.65 21.43 -9.76
CA ALA A 44 -15.37 22.83 -10.04
C ALA A 44 -16.55 23.75 -9.70
N SER A 45 -16.30 24.80 -8.92
CA SER A 45 -17.27 25.83 -8.53
C SER A 45 -17.34 26.97 -9.56
N GLY A 46 -17.70 26.64 -10.81
CA GLY A 46 -17.91 27.61 -11.89
C GLY A 46 -16.78 27.65 -12.94
N ASP A 47 -16.65 28.78 -13.64
CA ASP A 47 -15.68 28.98 -14.74
C ASP A 47 -14.35 29.62 -14.31
N ILE A 48 -14.24 30.01 -13.04
CA ILE A 48 -13.01 30.60 -12.49
C ILE A 48 -11.93 29.52 -12.45
N GLY A 49 -10.78 29.81 -13.07
CA GLY A 49 -9.64 28.88 -13.14
C GLY A 49 -9.66 27.91 -14.33
N LYS A 50 -10.68 27.96 -15.20
CA LYS A 50 -10.72 27.18 -16.45
C LYS A 50 -9.74 27.73 -17.49
N THR A 51 -8.95 26.84 -18.07
CA THR A 51 -7.90 27.18 -19.05
C THR A 51 -8.39 27.01 -20.49
N ALA A 52 -7.63 27.52 -21.47
CA ALA A 52 -7.91 27.29 -22.89
C ALA A 52 -7.79 25.80 -23.28
N SER A 53 -7.07 25.00 -22.48
CA SER A 53 -7.03 23.54 -22.61
C SER A 53 -8.17 22.81 -21.88
N GLY A 54 -9.10 23.52 -21.22
CA GLY A 54 -10.23 22.93 -20.50
C GLY A 54 -9.89 22.31 -19.13
N ILE A 55 -8.68 22.56 -18.61
CA ILE A 55 -8.25 22.14 -17.27
C ILE A 55 -8.65 23.23 -16.27
N ILE A 56 -8.90 22.88 -15.02
CA ILE A 56 -9.35 23.83 -14.00
C ILE A 56 -8.31 23.89 -12.89
N TYR A 57 -7.77 25.08 -12.66
CA TYR A 57 -6.82 25.34 -11.60
C TYR A 57 -7.47 26.14 -10.48
N LYS A 58 -7.15 25.78 -9.24
CA LYS A 58 -7.49 26.53 -8.04
C LYS A 58 -6.24 27.21 -7.48
N PRO A 59 -6.35 28.38 -6.83
CA PRO A 59 -5.24 28.96 -6.10
C PRO A 59 -4.69 27.99 -5.05
N ASP A 60 -3.36 27.85 -5.01
CA ASP A 60 -2.64 27.00 -4.07
C ASP A 60 -1.34 27.67 -3.65
N GLN A 61 -1.28 28.11 -2.40
CA GLN A 61 -0.13 28.84 -1.88
C GLN A 61 1.10 27.94 -1.67
N LYS A 62 0.93 26.61 -1.61
CA LYS A 62 2.04 25.68 -1.42
C LYS A 62 2.85 25.50 -2.71
N THR A 63 2.20 25.66 -3.86
CA THR A 63 2.83 25.58 -5.17
C THR A 63 3.50 26.91 -5.52
N LEU A 64 4.82 26.92 -5.68
CA LEU A 64 5.55 28.08 -6.17
C LEU A 64 5.36 28.24 -7.67
N PHE A 65 5.68 27.20 -8.43
CA PHE A 65 5.70 27.25 -9.88
C PHE A 65 5.40 25.87 -10.44
N GLY A 66 4.74 25.78 -11.59
CA GLY A 66 4.66 24.55 -12.34
C GLY A 66 4.59 24.79 -13.83
N PHE A 67 4.92 23.76 -14.59
CA PHE A 67 4.83 23.78 -16.04
C PHE A 67 4.24 22.49 -16.58
N LYS A 68 3.66 22.60 -17.77
CA LYS A 68 3.12 21.48 -18.53
C LYS A 68 3.66 21.49 -19.96
N ALA A 69 3.83 20.30 -20.54
CA ALA A 69 4.15 20.09 -21.94
C ALA A 69 3.19 19.04 -22.50
N THR A 70 2.44 19.41 -23.53
CA THR A 70 1.44 18.55 -24.16
C THR A 70 1.86 18.25 -25.59
N VAL A 71 1.75 17.01 -26.01
CA VAL A 71 1.92 16.59 -27.40
C VAL A 71 0.62 15.99 -27.92
N ALA A 72 0.20 16.39 -29.12
CA ALA A 72 -0.82 15.67 -29.87
C ALA A 72 -0.10 14.68 -30.80
N MET A 73 -0.46 13.41 -30.73
CA MET A 73 0.22 12.31 -31.42
C MET A 73 -0.77 11.41 -32.17
N GLY A 74 -0.27 10.67 -33.15
CA GLY A 74 -1.08 9.71 -33.89
C GLY A 74 -0.30 8.96 -34.96
N LEU A 75 -0.98 8.04 -35.64
CA LEU A 75 -0.44 7.38 -36.83
C LEU A 75 -0.67 8.24 -38.08
N LYS A 76 0.02 7.90 -39.17
CA LYS A 76 -0.20 8.55 -40.49
C LYS A 76 -1.69 8.58 -40.86
N SER A 77 -2.39 7.47 -40.63
CA SER A 77 -3.84 7.43 -40.65
C SER A 77 -4.39 7.68 -39.25
N LYS A 78 -4.71 8.94 -38.95
CA LYS A 78 -5.17 9.38 -37.62
C LYS A 78 -6.46 8.68 -37.16
N SER A 79 -7.26 8.14 -38.09
CA SER A 79 -8.45 7.36 -37.78
C SER A 79 -8.14 6.01 -37.14
N ILE A 80 -6.92 5.48 -37.31
CA ILE A 80 -6.50 4.23 -36.67
C ILE A 80 -6.12 4.51 -35.21
N PHE A 81 -5.30 5.54 -34.98
CA PHE A 81 -4.93 6.02 -33.66
C PHE A 81 -4.60 7.52 -33.68
N ASN A 82 -5.17 8.25 -32.73
CA ASN A 82 -4.81 9.61 -32.39
C ASN A 82 -4.98 9.83 -30.88
N GLY A 83 -4.28 10.82 -30.33
CA GLY A 83 -4.34 11.09 -28.90
C GLY A 83 -3.50 12.28 -28.49
N ASP A 84 -3.50 12.53 -27.20
CA ASP A 84 -2.69 13.56 -26.55
C ASP A 84 -2.05 13.00 -25.29
N LEU A 85 -0.86 13.52 -24.96
CA LEU A 85 -0.17 13.24 -23.71
C LEU A 85 0.37 14.55 -23.15
N THR A 86 0.04 14.82 -21.90
CA THR A 86 0.50 15.98 -21.13
C THR A 86 1.42 15.50 -20.03
N PHE A 87 2.66 15.99 -20.04
CA PHE A 87 3.56 15.97 -18.91
C PHE A 87 3.34 17.23 -18.06
N GLU A 88 3.33 17.10 -16.74
CA GLU A 88 3.24 18.20 -15.80
C GLU A 88 4.25 18.03 -14.67
N MET A 89 4.87 19.12 -14.25
CA MET A 89 5.77 19.16 -13.10
C MET A 89 5.54 20.44 -12.30
N ALA A 90 5.39 20.32 -10.99
CA ALA A 90 5.23 21.44 -10.08
C ALA A 90 6.33 21.46 -9.01
N PHE A 91 6.60 22.65 -8.50
CA PHE A 91 7.61 22.96 -7.50
C PHE A 91 6.96 23.69 -6.32
N ASN A 92 7.43 23.39 -5.10
CA ASN A 92 6.99 24.05 -3.88
C ASN A 92 7.79 25.34 -3.60
N ASN A 93 7.39 26.07 -2.56
CA ASN A 93 8.04 27.32 -2.12
C ASN A 93 9.51 27.17 -1.71
N SER A 94 9.98 25.95 -1.49
CA SER A 94 11.39 25.64 -1.19
C SER A 94 12.17 25.22 -2.45
N CYS A 95 11.60 25.42 -3.63
CA CYS A 95 12.14 24.97 -4.93
C CYS A 95 12.31 23.44 -5.05
N GLY A 96 11.73 22.66 -4.15
CA GLY A 96 11.64 21.21 -4.30
C GLY A 96 10.55 20.83 -5.30
N VAL A 97 10.70 19.67 -5.96
CA VAL A 97 9.64 19.13 -6.83
C VAL A 97 8.48 18.68 -5.95
N SER A 98 7.27 19.20 -6.21
CA SER A 98 6.05 18.78 -5.52
C SER A 98 5.48 17.51 -6.15
N PHE A 99 5.29 17.50 -7.47
CA PHE A 99 4.80 16.33 -8.19
C PHE A 99 5.26 16.30 -9.65
N ILE A 100 5.24 15.11 -10.23
CA ILE A 100 5.33 14.86 -11.67
C ILE A 100 4.09 14.10 -12.11
N GLY A 101 3.45 14.52 -13.20
CA GLY A 101 2.24 13.90 -13.73
C GLY A 101 2.30 13.63 -15.23
N PHE A 102 1.61 12.56 -15.66
CA PHE A 102 1.32 12.27 -17.05
C PHE A 102 -0.17 12.04 -17.22
N LYS A 103 -0.81 12.82 -18.07
CA LYS A 103 -2.22 12.65 -18.41
C LYS A 103 -2.41 12.55 -19.90
N GLY A 104 -3.07 11.51 -20.36
CA GLY A 104 -3.24 11.29 -21.79
C GLY A 104 -4.57 10.65 -22.15
N ASN A 105 -4.95 10.87 -23.41
CA ASN A 105 -6.12 10.30 -24.06
C ASN A 105 -5.67 9.61 -25.33
N GLY A 106 -6.25 8.43 -25.60
CA GLY A 106 -6.03 7.67 -26.82
C GLY A 106 -7.37 7.28 -27.46
N TYR A 107 -7.51 7.59 -28.74
CA TYR A 107 -8.66 7.27 -29.56
C TYR A 107 -8.23 6.31 -30.66
N PHE A 108 -8.89 5.16 -30.72
CA PHE A 108 -8.57 4.08 -31.66
C PHE A 108 -9.78 3.82 -32.57
N MET A 109 -9.51 3.55 -33.86
CA MET A 109 -10.55 3.33 -34.87
C MET A 109 -11.64 4.43 -34.84
N THR A 110 -11.21 5.66 -34.59
CA THR A 110 -12.04 6.83 -34.40
C THR A 110 -11.34 7.98 -35.12
N PRO A 111 -11.93 8.56 -36.19
CA PRO A 111 -11.35 9.73 -36.84
C PRO A 111 -11.21 10.87 -35.81
N PRO A 112 -10.15 11.68 -35.89
CA PRO A 112 -10.06 12.90 -35.09
C PRO A 112 -11.30 13.75 -35.35
N GLU A 113 -11.80 14.46 -34.33
CA GLU A 113 -12.91 15.39 -34.53
C GLU A 113 -12.58 16.37 -35.67
N GLU A 114 -13.46 16.47 -36.67
CA GLU A 114 -13.28 17.39 -37.80
C GLU A 114 -13.20 18.82 -37.27
N GLY A 115 -12.09 19.49 -37.59
CA GLY A 115 -11.87 20.89 -37.21
C GLY A 115 -11.12 21.09 -35.90
N GLY A 116 -9.92 20.53 -35.75
CA GLY A 116 -8.84 21.16 -34.96
C GLY A 116 -9.11 21.38 -33.46
N GLY A 117 -9.07 20.31 -32.67
CA GLY A 117 -8.79 20.34 -31.23
C GLY A 117 -9.78 21.10 -30.34
N ALA A 118 -9.57 20.98 -29.03
CA ALA A 118 -10.37 21.65 -27.99
C ALA A 118 -10.57 23.18 -28.22
N LEU A 119 -9.72 23.81 -29.05
CA LEU A 119 -9.75 25.23 -29.37
C LEU A 119 -10.91 25.65 -30.29
N ASN A 120 -11.39 24.78 -31.19
CA ASN A 120 -12.52 25.12 -32.05
C ASN A 120 -13.88 24.96 -31.33
N LYS A 121 -13.99 24.02 -30.38
CA LYS A 121 -15.12 23.98 -29.43
C LYS A 121 -15.20 25.25 -28.57
N LEU A 122 -14.06 25.87 -28.25
CA LEU A 122 -14.00 27.18 -27.60
C LEU A 122 -14.45 28.32 -28.52
N LYS A 123 -14.11 28.30 -29.81
CA LYS A 123 -14.62 29.27 -30.80
C LYS A 123 -16.10 29.12 -31.08
N ASP A 124 -16.61 27.89 -31.10
CA ASP A 124 -18.03 27.61 -31.34
C ASP A 124 -18.88 27.95 -30.11
N LYS A 125 -18.41 27.64 -28.89
CA LYS A 125 -19.02 28.15 -27.64
C LYS A 125 -18.98 29.68 -27.56
N ALA A 126 -17.88 30.33 -27.96
CA ALA A 126 -17.80 31.79 -28.01
C ALA A 126 -18.78 32.41 -29.03
N LYS A 127 -19.06 31.72 -30.14
CA LYS A 127 -20.06 32.14 -31.14
C LYS A 127 -21.50 31.90 -30.70
N ASP A 128 -21.77 30.84 -29.95
CA ASP A 128 -23.11 30.52 -29.43
C ASP A 128 -23.51 31.49 -28.30
N ILE A 129 -22.54 31.91 -27.47
CA ILE A 129 -22.72 32.96 -26.45
C ILE A 129 -22.94 34.33 -27.10
N ALA A 130 -22.22 34.65 -28.19
CA ALA A 130 -22.45 35.88 -28.95
C ALA A 130 -23.83 35.95 -29.64
N LYS A 131 -24.56 34.82 -29.72
CA LYS A 131 -25.91 34.72 -30.30
C LYS A 131 -27.02 34.55 -29.24
N GLY A 132 -26.70 34.65 -27.95
CA GLY A 132 -27.70 34.69 -26.89
C GLY A 132 -28.44 33.38 -26.63
N LYS A 133 -27.85 32.22 -26.96
CA LYS A 133 -28.40 30.92 -26.55
C LYS A 133 -28.02 30.60 -25.10
N ASP A 134 -28.99 30.10 -24.33
CA ASP A 134 -28.86 29.74 -22.92
C ASP A 134 -27.79 28.64 -22.72
N PRO A 135 -26.75 28.88 -21.89
CA PRO A 135 -25.70 27.91 -21.59
C PRO A 135 -26.17 26.68 -20.80
N ASN A 136 -27.45 26.62 -20.36
CA ASN A 136 -28.05 25.47 -19.69
C ASN A 136 -28.96 24.61 -20.58
N ASP A 137 -28.99 24.82 -21.90
CA ASP A 137 -29.62 23.84 -22.79
C ASP A 137 -28.81 22.53 -22.72
N LYS A 138 -29.44 21.48 -22.18
CA LYS A 138 -28.87 20.14 -21.92
C LYS A 138 -28.64 19.34 -23.20
N SER A 139 -28.10 19.96 -24.24
CA SER A 139 -27.80 19.35 -25.54
C SER A 139 -26.30 19.38 -25.89
N ALA A 140 -25.43 19.93 -25.04
CA ALA A 140 -23.98 19.86 -25.22
C ALA A 140 -23.39 18.57 -24.59
N LYS A 141 -23.21 17.55 -25.44
CA LYS A 141 -22.47 16.31 -25.20
C LYS A 141 -20.97 16.56 -24.94
N ASP A 142 -20.64 17.18 -23.81
CA ASP A 142 -19.25 17.36 -23.39
C ASP A 142 -18.79 16.14 -22.57
N LYS A 143 -17.82 15.41 -23.12
CA LYS A 143 -17.39 14.03 -22.80
C LYS A 143 -18.36 12.97 -23.35
N ASP A 144 -18.28 12.67 -24.65
CA ASP A 144 -19.01 11.55 -25.26
C ASP A 144 -18.06 10.37 -25.57
N PRO A 145 -17.77 9.48 -24.59
CA PRO A 145 -17.17 8.16 -24.87
C PRO A 145 -17.96 7.34 -25.91
N GLY A 146 -19.22 7.71 -26.19
CA GLY A 146 -20.08 7.07 -27.17
C GLY A 146 -19.76 7.41 -28.62
N ARG A 147 -18.74 8.24 -28.90
CA ARG A 147 -18.31 8.58 -30.27
C ARG A 147 -17.14 7.74 -30.80
N SER A 148 -16.39 7.08 -29.92
CA SER A 148 -15.17 6.35 -30.26
C SER A 148 -15.35 4.84 -30.20
N SER A 149 -14.89 4.13 -31.22
CA SER A 149 -14.89 2.66 -31.27
C SER A 149 -14.11 2.06 -30.09
N LEU A 150 -12.97 2.65 -29.75
CA LEU A 150 -12.16 2.35 -28.57
C LEU A 150 -11.52 3.66 -28.09
N TYR A 151 -11.70 3.97 -26.81
CA TYR A 151 -11.09 5.11 -26.12
C TYR A 151 -10.40 4.62 -24.86
N ALA A 152 -9.20 5.12 -24.61
CA ALA A 152 -8.47 4.88 -23.38
C ALA A 152 -7.97 6.21 -22.82
N TYR A 153 -7.90 6.32 -21.50
CA TYR A 153 -7.22 7.42 -20.84
C TYR A 153 -6.23 6.89 -19.82
N VAL A 154 -5.19 7.67 -19.56
CA VAL A 154 -4.20 7.39 -18.53
C VAL A 154 -3.97 8.66 -17.72
N ASP A 155 -3.87 8.53 -16.41
CA ASP A 155 -3.52 9.58 -15.48
C ASP A 155 -2.53 8.99 -14.47
N LEU A 156 -1.27 9.40 -14.52
CA LEU A 156 -0.20 8.97 -13.62
C LEU A 156 0.30 10.18 -12.84
N ARG A 157 0.52 10.05 -11.55
CA ARG A 157 1.01 11.11 -10.68
C ARG A 157 1.96 10.55 -9.64
N MET A 158 3.18 11.08 -9.61
CA MET A 158 4.12 10.92 -8.51
C MET A 158 4.10 12.19 -7.67
N ASP A 159 3.62 12.10 -6.44
CA ASP A 159 3.59 13.18 -5.46
C ASP A 159 4.75 13.01 -4.48
N PHE A 160 5.75 13.88 -4.58
CA PHE A 160 6.98 13.82 -3.78
C PHE A 160 6.79 14.44 -2.38
N GLU A 161 5.73 15.22 -2.15
CA GLU A 161 5.45 15.77 -0.82
C GLU A 161 4.80 14.73 0.09
N GLN A 162 4.01 13.82 -0.48
CA GLN A 162 3.34 12.76 0.26
C GLN A 162 4.00 11.39 0.09
N ASP A 163 5.02 11.27 -0.78
CA ASP A 163 5.64 10.00 -1.19
C ASP A 163 4.61 8.99 -1.73
N VAL A 164 3.79 9.46 -2.68
CA VAL A 164 2.68 8.68 -3.27
C VAL A 164 2.81 8.63 -4.78
N PHE A 165 2.82 7.43 -5.33
CA PHE A 165 2.55 7.20 -6.74
C PHE A 165 1.12 6.71 -6.94
N HIS A 166 0.39 7.35 -7.83
CA HIS A 166 -0.97 6.95 -8.18
C HIS A 166 -1.18 6.97 -9.69
N GLY A 167 -1.83 5.94 -10.21
CA GLY A 167 -2.10 5.78 -11.63
C GLY A 167 -3.48 5.22 -11.88
N VAL A 168 -4.17 5.76 -12.88
CA VAL A 168 -5.47 5.27 -13.36
C VAL A 168 -5.39 5.09 -14.87
N LEU A 169 -5.87 3.94 -15.34
CA LEU A 169 -6.07 3.65 -16.76
C LEU A 169 -7.51 3.20 -16.95
N GLY A 170 -8.29 3.95 -17.73
CA GLY A 170 -9.67 3.58 -18.04
C GLY A 170 -9.90 3.36 -19.52
N THR A 171 -10.77 2.42 -19.85
CA THR A 171 -11.06 2.02 -21.23
C THR A 171 -12.56 2.02 -21.50
N TYR A 172 -12.95 2.53 -22.67
CA TYR A 172 -14.29 2.52 -23.22
C TYR A 172 -14.28 1.85 -24.60
N ILE A 173 -15.25 1.00 -24.87
CA ILE A 173 -15.37 0.25 -26.12
C ILE A 173 -16.80 0.38 -26.64
N ASN A 174 -16.96 0.82 -27.88
CA ASN A 174 -18.24 1.00 -28.56
C ASN A 174 -18.08 0.68 -30.06
N LEU A 175 -17.74 -0.57 -30.41
CA LEU A 175 -17.55 -0.93 -31.81
C LEU A 175 -18.86 -0.80 -32.61
N PRO A 176 -18.81 -0.34 -33.87
CA PRO A 176 -19.98 -0.21 -34.73
C PRO A 176 -20.79 -1.51 -34.82
N GLY A 177 -22.12 -1.37 -34.89
CA GLY A 177 -23.03 -2.50 -34.96
C GLY A 177 -23.23 -3.25 -33.63
N GLY A 178 -22.64 -2.79 -32.53
CA GLY A 178 -22.80 -3.42 -31.21
C GLY A 178 -22.12 -4.79 -31.13
N ILE A 179 -21.11 -5.04 -31.97
CA ILE A 179 -20.39 -6.32 -32.01
C ILE A 179 -19.62 -6.52 -30.71
N ILE A 180 -18.93 -5.47 -30.24
CA ILE A 180 -18.28 -5.43 -28.92
C ILE A 180 -18.53 -4.06 -28.30
N GLN A 181 -19.01 -4.04 -27.06
CA GLN A 181 -19.22 -2.84 -26.27
C GLN A 181 -18.70 -3.06 -24.84
N GLY A 182 -18.25 -2.03 -24.14
CA GLY A 182 -18.02 -2.13 -22.69
C GLY A 182 -19.34 -2.40 -21.95
N ALA A 183 -19.28 -3.23 -20.90
CA ALA A 183 -20.48 -3.62 -20.16
C ALA A 183 -21.09 -2.46 -19.34
N GLY A 184 -20.26 -1.50 -18.93
CA GLY A 184 -20.64 -0.37 -18.09
C GLY A 184 -21.27 0.82 -18.83
N PRO A 185 -21.72 1.85 -18.10
CA PRO A 185 -22.36 3.04 -18.67
C PRO A 185 -21.50 3.71 -19.75
N GLY A 186 -22.12 4.14 -20.85
CA GLY A 186 -21.43 4.79 -21.97
C GLY A 186 -20.42 3.89 -22.73
N GLY A 187 -20.46 2.58 -22.49
CA GLY A 187 -19.49 1.62 -23.05
C GLY A 187 -18.20 1.54 -22.24
N LYS A 188 -18.19 1.90 -20.94
CA LYS A 188 -17.03 1.68 -20.06
C LYS A 188 -16.73 0.18 -20.04
N ALA A 189 -15.54 -0.20 -20.49
CA ALA A 189 -15.06 -1.57 -20.40
C ALA A 189 -14.50 -1.83 -19.01
N GLY A 190 -13.81 -0.88 -18.40
CA GLY A 190 -13.33 -0.98 -17.02
C GLY A 190 -12.20 -0.01 -16.74
N GLU A 191 -11.65 -0.11 -15.54
CA GLU A 191 -10.59 0.76 -15.05
C GLU A 191 -9.55 -0.06 -14.29
N ALA A 192 -8.28 0.29 -14.45
CA ALA A 192 -7.17 -0.21 -13.66
C ALA A 192 -6.59 0.93 -12.83
N VAL A 193 -6.30 0.65 -11.57
CA VAL A 193 -5.77 1.59 -10.59
C VAL A 193 -4.51 1.01 -9.99
N ILE A 194 -3.44 1.80 -9.96
CA ILE A 194 -2.20 1.49 -9.25
C ILE A 194 -1.95 2.58 -8.21
N HIS A 195 -1.59 2.18 -7.00
CA HIS A 195 -1.34 3.08 -5.89
C HIS A 195 -0.17 2.54 -5.08
N PHE A 196 0.80 3.38 -4.77
CA PHE A 196 1.91 3.08 -3.88
C PHE A 196 2.12 4.27 -2.95
N ALA A 197 1.96 4.04 -1.66
CA ALA A 197 2.26 4.95 -0.56
C ALA A 197 2.98 4.15 0.54
N LYS A 198 3.53 4.85 1.55
CA LYS A 198 4.31 4.22 2.64
C LYS A 198 3.57 3.08 3.34
N ASP A 199 2.29 3.25 3.64
CA ASP A 199 1.49 2.30 4.43
C ASP A 199 0.42 1.55 3.60
N GLU A 200 0.13 2.03 2.38
CA GLU A 200 -0.93 1.49 1.52
C GLU A 200 -0.43 1.37 0.09
N TRP A 201 -0.57 0.18 -0.50
CA TRP A 201 -0.34 0.00 -1.93
C TRP A 201 -1.31 -1.02 -2.51
N TYR A 202 -1.71 -0.82 -3.76
CA TYR A 202 -2.57 -1.75 -4.46
C TYR A 202 -2.49 -1.62 -5.97
N ILE A 203 -2.78 -2.73 -6.65
CA ILE A 203 -2.96 -2.83 -8.09
C ILE A 203 -4.32 -3.49 -8.30
N TRP A 204 -5.25 -2.73 -8.84
CA TRP A 204 -6.61 -3.16 -9.16
C TRP A 204 -6.83 -3.08 -10.66
N VAL A 205 -7.38 -4.12 -11.27
CA VAL A 205 -7.85 -4.18 -12.65
C VAL A 205 -9.31 -4.57 -12.55
N GLY A 206 -10.19 -3.57 -12.54
CA GLY A 206 -11.53 -3.71 -12.00
C GLY A 206 -11.52 -4.04 -10.51
N THR A 207 -12.71 -4.23 -9.97
CA THR A 207 -12.97 -4.69 -8.60
C THR A 207 -14.06 -5.76 -8.63
N PRO A 208 -14.26 -6.52 -7.54
CA PRO A 208 -15.39 -7.44 -7.40
C PRO A 208 -16.76 -6.88 -7.83
N THR A 209 -17.00 -5.59 -7.58
CA THR A 209 -18.26 -4.87 -7.86
C THR A 209 -18.24 -4.01 -9.12
N ASP A 210 -17.09 -3.50 -9.56
CA ASP A 210 -16.89 -2.79 -10.83
C ASP A 210 -15.86 -3.55 -11.69
N ARG A 211 -16.30 -4.66 -12.28
CA ARG A 211 -15.44 -5.56 -13.06
C ARG A 211 -15.12 -4.96 -14.42
N PHE A 212 -13.98 -5.36 -14.98
CA PHE A 212 -13.72 -5.13 -16.40
C PHE A 212 -14.66 -6.02 -17.22
N GLY A 213 -15.56 -5.44 -18.01
CA GLY A 213 -16.65 -6.14 -18.68
C GLY A 213 -16.84 -5.75 -20.16
N LEU A 214 -17.13 -6.74 -20.99
CA LEU A 214 -17.40 -6.61 -22.42
C LEU A 214 -18.71 -7.32 -22.80
N LYS A 215 -19.57 -6.62 -23.54
CA LYS A 215 -20.76 -7.17 -24.20
C LYS A 215 -20.44 -7.49 -25.65
N VAL A 216 -20.67 -8.73 -26.06
CA VAL A 216 -20.48 -9.23 -27.42
C VAL A 216 -21.85 -9.48 -28.05
N LEU A 217 -22.13 -8.82 -29.17
CA LEU A 217 -23.37 -8.93 -29.96
C LEU A 217 -24.66 -8.69 -29.15
N ASN A 218 -24.59 -7.96 -28.04
CA ASN A 218 -25.67 -7.84 -27.05
C ASN A 218 -26.25 -9.20 -26.58
N LEU A 219 -25.45 -10.26 -26.66
CA LEU A 219 -25.83 -11.63 -26.34
C LEU A 219 -25.02 -12.15 -25.17
N ALA A 220 -23.69 -11.98 -25.20
CA ALA A 220 -22.78 -12.47 -24.18
C ALA A 220 -22.12 -11.29 -23.46
N GLU A 221 -21.99 -11.37 -22.14
CA GLU A 221 -21.20 -10.49 -21.31
C GLU A 221 -20.04 -11.30 -20.73
N LEU A 222 -18.81 -10.85 -20.96
CA LEU A 222 -17.58 -11.38 -20.40
C LEU A 222 -17.10 -10.37 -19.37
N ASN A 223 -16.79 -10.80 -18.14
CA ASN A 223 -16.21 -9.92 -17.15
C ASN A 223 -15.08 -10.58 -16.38
N ALA A 224 -14.15 -9.77 -15.89
CA ALA A 224 -13.06 -10.20 -15.02
C ALA A 224 -12.61 -9.07 -14.10
N TYR A 225 -12.01 -9.43 -12.98
CA TYR A 225 -11.25 -8.50 -12.15
C TYR A 225 -10.00 -9.16 -11.58
N PHE A 226 -9.04 -8.32 -11.21
CA PHE A 226 -7.84 -8.70 -10.47
C PHE A 226 -7.52 -7.59 -9.48
N VAL A 227 -7.31 -7.93 -8.22
CA VAL A 227 -6.94 -7.00 -7.15
C VAL A 227 -5.78 -7.59 -6.37
N MET A 228 -4.78 -6.80 -6.05
CA MET A 228 -3.71 -7.17 -5.13
C MET A 228 -3.23 -5.94 -4.36
N GLY A 229 -2.66 -6.14 -3.17
CA GLY A 229 -2.16 -5.05 -2.36
C GLY A 229 -2.43 -5.21 -0.88
N THR A 230 -2.26 -4.10 -0.16
CA THR A 230 -2.58 -3.99 1.26
C THR A 230 -4.08 -3.87 1.53
N LYS A 231 -4.87 -3.57 0.49
CA LYS A 231 -6.30 -3.33 0.53
C LYS A 231 -7.01 -4.19 -0.51
N ILE A 232 -7.74 -5.19 -0.05
CA ILE A 232 -8.50 -6.12 -0.92
C ILE A 232 -9.99 -6.01 -0.61
N PRO A 233 -10.82 -5.59 -1.59
CA PRO A 233 -12.26 -5.52 -1.44
C PRO A 233 -12.89 -6.86 -1.02
N ALA A 234 -14.13 -6.81 -0.54
CA ALA A 234 -14.90 -8.00 -0.22
C ALA A 234 -15.11 -8.92 -1.44
N SER A 235 -15.10 -10.24 -1.21
CA SER A 235 -15.50 -11.20 -2.25
C SER A 235 -17.01 -11.04 -2.50
N PRO A 236 -17.49 -10.94 -3.76
CA PRO A 236 -18.89 -10.67 -4.04
C PRO A 236 -19.71 -11.97 -3.98
N PRO A 237 -21.03 -11.91 -3.69
CA PRO A 237 -21.89 -13.06 -3.92
C PRO A 237 -22.00 -13.37 -5.43
N PRO A 238 -22.38 -14.60 -5.81
CA PRO A 238 -22.64 -14.93 -7.21
C PRO A 238 -23.87 -14.13 -7.73
N PRO A 239 -24.10 -14.07 -9.05
CA PRO A 239 -25.26 -13.36 -9.60
C PRO A 239 -26.57 -13.81 -8.94
N ALA A 240 -27.46 -12.87 -8.63
CA ALA A 240 -28.72 -13.12 -7.92
C ALA A 240 -29.55 -14.28 -8.51
N LYS A 241 -29.45 -14.47 -9.83
CA LYS A 241 -30.10 -15.56 -10.57
C LYS A 241 -29.73 -16.96 -10.08
N VAL A 242 -28.50 -17.16 -9.59
CA VAL A 242 -28.05 -18.41 -8.99
C VAL A 242 -28.85 -18.69 -7.71
N SER A 243 -28.89 -17.73 -6.78
CA SER A 243 -29.68 -17.84 -5.54
C SER A 243 -31.17 -18.05 -5.84
N GLU A 244 -31.74 -17.28 -6.77
CA GLU A 244 -33.14 -17.41 -7.18
C GLU A 244 -33.52 -18.81 -7.69
N ILE A 245 -32.66 -19.44 -8.51
CA ILE A 245 -32.91 -20.79 -9.04
C ILE A 245 -32.80 -21.84 -7.93
N LEU A 246 -31.92 -21.61 -6.96
CA LEU A 246 -31.67 -22.47 -5.81
C LEU A 246 -32.64 -22.24 -4.63
N GLY A 247 -33.76 -21.54 -4.84
CA GLY A 247 -34.78 -21.34 -3.82
C GLY A 247 -34.53 -20.15 -2.88
N GLY A 248 -33.69 -19.19 -3.28
CA GLY A 248 -33.43 -17.97 -2.50
C GLY A 248 -32.44 -18.14 -1.36
N ILE A 249 -31.56 -19.15 -1.43
CA ILE A 249 -30.54 -19.41 -0.42
C ILE A 249 -29.54 -18.24 -0.31
N ASN A 250 -29.04 -18.01 0.91
CA ASN A 250 -27.98 -17.02 1.13
C ASN A 250 -26.63 -17.57 0.62
N LEU A 251 -26.09 -16.90 -0.40
CA LEU A 251 -24.81 -17.23 -1.04
C LEU A 251 -23.69 -16.28 -0.63
N ASP A 252 -23.92 -15.35 0.30
CA ASP A 252 -22.88 -14.51 0.89
C ASP A 252 -22.11 -15.28 1.97
N TYR A 253 -21.24 -16.19 1.53
CA TYR A 253 -20.44 -17.06 2.39
C TYR A 253 -19.26 -16.35 3.08
N MET A 254 -18.99 -15.09 2.72
CA MET A 254 -17.85 -14.30 3.22
C MET A 254 -18.27 -13.14 4.12
N ALA A 255 -19.55 -13.03 4.49
CA ALA A 255 -20.06 -11.91 5.27
C ALA A 255 -19.27 -11.66 6.57
N ASN A 256 -18.91 -12.71 7.30
CA ASN A 256 -18.17 -12.61 8.56
C ASN A 256 -16.72 -12.16 8.34
N GLU A 257 -16.04 -12.74 7.35
CA GLU A 257 -14.65 -12.42 7.02
C GLU A 257 -14.51 -11.01 6.41
N ASN A 258 -15.48 -10.60 5.60
CA ASN A 258 -15.56 -9.26 5.05
C ASN A 258 -15.71 -8.19 6.14
N ALA A 259 -16.27 -8.54 7.31
CA ALA A 259 -16.38 -7.64 8.46
C ALA A 259 -15.03 -7.40 9.19
N ILE A 260 -14.00 -8.24 8.97
CA ILE A 260 -12.67 -8.05 9.58
C ILE A 260 -11.88 -6.91 8.89
N GLY A 261 -12.31 -6.46 7.71
CA GLY A 261 -11.74 -5.34 6.98
C GLY A 261 -10.97 -5.73 5.71
N GLU A 262 -10.46 -4.73 5.01
CA GLU A 262 -9.74 -4.88 3.74
C GLU A 262 -8.26 -5.18 4.01
N GLY A 263 -7.94 -6.44 4.32
CA GLY A 263 -6.57 -6.90 4.59
C GLY A 263 -5.68 -7.04 3.34
N LYS A 264 -4.41 -7.37 3.56
CA LYS A 264 -3.41 -7.62 2.51
C LYS A 264 -3.78 -8.89 1.73
N GLY A 265 -3.61 -8.90 0.41
CA GLY A 265 -3.84 -10.13 -0.35
C GLY A 265 -3.89 -9.99 -1.87
N ILE A 266 -4.55 -10.97 -2.48
CA ILE A 266 -4.80 -11.08 -3.91
C ILE A 266 -6.20 -11.65 -4.13
N GLY A 267 -6.93 -11.13 -5.11
CA GLY A 267 -8.23 -11.63 -5.51
C GLY A 267 -8.44 -11.49 -7.00
N PHE A 268 -9.09 -12.47 -7.61
CA PHE A 268 -9.40 -12.44 -9.03
C PHE A 268 -10.63 -13.29 -9.30
N GLY A 269 -11.38 -12.89 -10.33
CA GLY A 269 -12.58 -13.60 -10.72
C GLY A 269 -12.91 -13.32 -12.17
N ALA A 270 -13.64 -14.25 -12.78
CA ALA A 270 -14.10 -14.12 -14.16
C ALA A 270 -15.51 -14.71 -14.30
N GLY A 271 -16.28 -14.15 -15.23
CA GLY A 271 -17.65 -14.56 -15.48
C GLY A 271 -18.03 -14.44 -16.96
N LEU A 272 -18.91 -15.33 -17.38
CA LEU A 272 -19.63 -15.29 -18.64
C LEU A 272 -21.12 -15.29 -18.33
N GLN A 273 -21.87 -14.36 -18.92
CA GLN A 273 -23.33 -14.34 -18.90
C GLN A 273 -23.83 -14.29 -20.33
N ILE A 274 -24.78 -15.12 -20.68
CA ILE A 274 -25.45 -15.14 -21.98
C ILE A 274 -26.92 -14.80 -21.72
N SER A 275 -27.47 -13.85 -22.46
CA SER A 275 -28.90 -13.54 -22.46
C SER A 275 -29.36 -13.28 -23.88
N THR A 276 -30.32 -14.07 -24.35
CA THR A 276 -30.94 -13.84 -25.67
C THR A 276 -31.90 -12.66 -25.66
N GLY A 277 -32.22 -12.12 -24.47
CA GLY A 277 -33.37 -11.27 -24.25
C GLY A 277 -34.67 -11.99 -24.67
N ARG A 278 -35.77 -11.24 -24.71
CA ARG A 278 -37.04 -11.80 -25.15
C ARG A 278 -37.12 -11.80 -26.69
N LYS A 279 -37.24 -12.98 -27.29
CA LYS A 279 -37.53 -13.16 -28.72
C LYS A 279 -38.99 -13.54 -28.91
N THR A 280 -39.68 -12.86 -29.83
CA THR A 280 -41.11 -13.07 -30.09
C THR A 280 -41.33 -13.85 -31.37
N LEU A 281 -42.24 -14.82 -31.35
CA LEU A 281 -42.74 -15.54 -32.52
C LEU A 281 -44.27 -15.56 -32.48
N GLY A 282 -44.92 -14.70 -33.28
CA GLY A 282 -46.36 -14.49 -33.20
C GLY A 282 -46.80 -13.97 -31.83
N PRO A 283 -47.81 -14.57 -31.17
CA PRO A 283 -48.19 -14.18 -29.82
C PRO A 283 -47.21 -14.72 -28.77
N PHE A 284 -46.32 -15.66 -29.10
CA PHE A 284 -45.42 -16.27 -28.12
C PHE A 284 -44.13 -15.49 -27.97
N TYR A 285 -43.49 -15.63 -26.81
CA TYR A 285 -42.13 -15.19 -26.58
C TYR A 285 -41.31 -16.29 -25.91
N ALA A 286 -40.01 -16.31 -26.20
CA ALA A 286 -39.01 -17.13 -25.55
C ALA A 286 -37.84 -16.27 -25.06
N GLN A 287 -37.22 -16.67 -23.96
CA GLN A 287 -36.01 -16.09 -23.40
C GLN A 287 -35.14 -17.22 -22.87
N PHE A 288 -33.83 -17.09 -23.07
CA PHE A 288 -32.82 -18.01 -22.56
C PHE A 288 -31.68 -17.20 -21.97
N ASP A 289 -31.35 -17.51 -20.72
CA ASP A 289 -30.24 -16.94 -19.98
C ASP A 289 -29.35 -18.07 -19.46
N ALA A 290 -28.04 -17.92 -19.56
CA ALA A 290 -27.08 -18.84 -18.97
C ALA A 290 -25.92 -18.04 -18.37
N GLY A 291 -25.20 -18.60 -17.43
CA GLY A 291 -23.97 -17.98 -16.96
C GLY A 291 -23.11 -18.94 -16.18
N ALA A 292 -21.81 -18.67 -16.13
CA ALA A 292 -20.87 -19.35 -15.27
C ALA A 292 -19.75 -18.39 -14.87
N GLY A 293 -19.16 -18.61 -13.70
CA GLY A 293 -18.06 -17.80 -13.25
C GLY A 293 -17.44 -18.35 -11.98
N PHE A 294 -16.33 -17.73 -11.59
CA PHE A 294 -15.63 -18.04 -10.36
C PHE A 294 -15.04 -16.76 -9.77
N ASP A 295 -14.82 -16.81 -8.46
CA ASP A 295 -14.10 -15.80 -7.71
C ASP A 295 -13.15 -16.51 -6.74
N VAL A 296 -11.90 -16.07 -6.68
CA VAL A 296 -10.87 -16.61 -5.78
C VAL A 296 -10.21 -15.44 -5.09
N MET A 297 -9.98 -15.57 -3.78
CA MET A 297 -9.38 -14.54 -2.97
C MET A 297 -8.52 -15.17 -1.89
N LEU A 298 -7.27 -14.71 -1.78
CA LEU A 298 -6.33 -15.06 -0.74
C LEU A 298 -6.03 -13.79 0.05
N LYS A 299 -6.47 -13.77 1.30
CA LYS A 299 -6.33 -12.62 2.21
C LYS A 299 -5.53 -13.03 3.43
N ASN A 300 -4.72 -12.11 3.94
CA ASN A 300 -4.11 -12.23 5.25
C ASN A 300 -4.99 -11.53 6.29
N TYR A 301 -5.53 -12.31 7.23
CA TYR A 301 -6.40 -11.85 8.30
C TYR A 301 -5.67 -11.61 9.62
N GLY A 302 -4.34 -11.77 9.67
CA GLY A 302 -3.57 -11.67 10.90
C GLY A 302 -3.87 -12.82 11.88
N ASN A 303 -3.85 -12.51 13.18
CA ASN A 303 -4.08 -13.50 14.25
C ASN A 303 -5.56 -13.59 14.65
N VAL A 304 -6.41 -13.98 13.69
CA VAL A 304 -7.84 -14.24 13.93
C VAL A 304 -8.05 -15.70 14.35
N PHE A 305 -8.98 -15.95 15.28
CA PHE A 305 -9.29 -17.30 15.77
C PHE A 305 -10.75 -17.68 15.51
N CYS A 306 -10.96 -18.96 15.21
CA CYS A 306 -12.30 -19.53 15.02
C CYS A 306 -12.84 -20.03 16.36
N LYS A 307 -14.14 -19.85 16.57
CA LYS A 307 -14.84 -20.25 17.80
C LYS A 307 -14.73 -21.74 18.02
N GLY A 308 -14.23 -22.11 19.20
CA GLY A 308 -14.09 -23.51 19.58
C GLY A 308 -12.91 -24.25 18.92
N GLN A 309 -12.08 -23.57 18.12
CA GLN A 309 -10.89 -24.17 17.52
C GLN A 309 -9.59 -23.64 18.13
N SER A 310 -8.62 -24.53 18.35
CA SER A 310 -7.28 -24.17 18.80
C SER A 310 -6.36 -23.92 17.60
N GLY A 311 -6.20 -22.66 17.21
CA GLY A 311 -5.24 -22.26 16.16
C GLY A 311 -5.69 -21.01 15.39
N PRO A 312 -4.74 -20.25 14.81
CA PRO A 312 -5.06 -19.07 14.00
C PRO A 312 -5.71 -19.48 12.67
N LEU A 313 -6.50 -18.57 12.10
CA LEU A 313 -7.12 -18.71 10.79
C LEU A 313 -6.04 -18.81 9.69
N GLY A 314 -6.15 -19.85 8.87
CA GLY A 314 -5.26 -20.08 7.74
C GLY A 314 -3.85 -20.53 8.13
N VAL A 315 -2.89 -20.28 7.25
CA VAL A 315 -1.45 -20.53 7.49
C VAL A 315 -0.76 -19.19 7.64
N ASN A 316 -0.29 -18.85 8.84
CA ASN A 316 0.29 -17.54 9.17
C ASN A 316 -0.65 -16.37 8.80
N GLY A 317 -1.94 -16.50 9.12
CA GLY A 317 -2.99 -15.53 8.81
C GLY A 317 -3.51 -15.58 7.37
N TRP A 318 -2.85 -16.30 6.47
CA TRP A 318 -3.27 -16.42 5.07
C TRP A 318 -4.39 -17.44 4.90
N TYR A 319 -5.55 -16.96 4.43
CA TYR A 319 -6.74 -17.75 4.23
C TYR A 319 -7.34 -17.50 2.85
N ALA A 320 -7.52 -18.59 2.10
CA ALA A 320 -8.09 -18.59 0.77
C ALA A 320 -9.59 -18.85 0.84
N ASN A 321 -10.35 -18.12 0.04
CA ASN A 321 -11.76 -18.35 -0.17
C ASN A 321 -12.04 -18.31 -1.67
N GLY A 322 -13.01 -19.08 -2.11
CA GLY A 322 -13.43 -19.03 -3.49
C GLY A 322 -14.78 -19.65 -3.73
N GLN A 323 -15.35 -19.31 -4.87
CA GLN A 323 -16.60 -19.85 -5.36
C GLN A 323 -16.53 -20.12 -6.85
N ILE A 324 -17.27 -21.12 -7.29
CA ILE A 324 -17.59 -21.37 -8.69
C ILE A 324 -19.09 -21.57 -8.80
N TRP A 325 -19.72 -20.96 -9.79
CA TRP A 325 -21.15 -20.99 -9.98
C TRP A 325 -21.49 -21.14 -11.47
N ALA A 326 -22.63 -21.77 -11.74
CA ALA A 326 -23.20 -21.87 -13.07
C ALA A 326 -24.72 -21.90 -13.00
N TYR A 327 -25.40 -21.33 -13.99
CA TYR A 327 -26.84 -21.41 -14.14
C TYR A 327 -27.27 -21.46 -15.60
N LEU A 328 -28.46 -22.00 -15.83
CA LEU A 328 -29.22 -21.93 -17.07
C LEU A 328 -30.69 -21.70 -16.73
N GLU A 329 -31.36 -20.81 -17.45
CA GLU A 329 -32.79 -20.53 -17.29
C GLU A 329 -33.45 -20.26 -18.65
N GLY A 330 -34.52 -20.98 -18.94
CA GLY A 330 -35.38 -20.76 -20.09
C GLY A 330 -36.78 -20.32 -19.66
N ALA A 331 -37.36 -19.37 -20.39
CA ALA A 331 -38.73 -18.93 -20.19
C ALA A 331 -39.50 -18.86 -21.53
N ILE A 332 -40.74 -19.35 -21.53
CA ILE A 332 -41.69 -19.28 -22.65
C ILE A 332 -42.99 -18.66 -22.13
N GLY A 333 -43.56 -17.72 -22.88
CA GLY A 333 -44.85 -17.13 -22.54
C GLY A 333 -45.60 -16.62 -23.75
N ILE A 334 -46.76 -15.99 -23.49
CA ILE A 334 -47.65 -15.45 -24.51
C ILE A 334 -47.97 -13.98 -24.21
N LYS A 335 -47.95 -13.16 -25.25
CA LYS A 335 -48.40 -11.78 -25.27
C LYS A 335 -49.82 -11.74 -25.84
N VAL A 336 -50.78 -11.40 -24.99
CA VAL A 336 -52.19 -11.22 -25.37
C VAL A 336 -52.45 -9.73 -25.57
N ASN A 337 -52.96 -9.37 -26.74
CA ASN A 337 -53.32 -7.99 -27.08
C ASN A 337 -54.75 -7.96 -27.65
N LEU A 338 -55.74 -8.24 -26.80
CA LEU A 338 -57.16 -8.19 -27.13
C LEU A 338 -57.80 -6.89 -26.59
N ARG A 339 -58.98 -6.52 -27.10
CA ARG A 339 -59.66 -5.24 -26.79
C ARG A 339 -59.95 -5.03 -25.29
N PHE A 340 -60.16 -6.10 -24.52
CA PHE A 340 -60.46 -6.07 -23.08
C PHE A 340 -59.39 -6.72 -22.19
N ILE A 341 -58.46 -7.49 -22.78
CA ILE A 341 -57.39 -8.19 -22.04
C ILE A 341 -56.08 -7.91 -22.76
N LYS A 342 -55.22 -7.13 -22.11
CA LYS A 342 -53.84 -6.89 -22.53
C LYS A 342 -52.93 -7.38 -21.43
N GLY A 343 -52.01 -8.26 -21.74
CA GLY A 343 -51.14 -8.84 -20.73
C GLY A 343 -50.09 -9.74 -21.34
N GLN A 344 -49.04 -10.00 -20.57
CA GLN A 344 -48.04 -10.99 -20.87
C GLN A 344 -48.15 -12.08 -19.80
N TYR A 345 -48.32 -13.31 -20.24
CA TYR A 345 -48.53 -14.45 -19.36
C TYR A 345 -47.41 -15.46 -19.58
N GLU A 346 -46.66 -15.75 -18.53
CA GLU A 346 -45.63 -16.77 -18.56
C GLU A 346 -46.28 -18.17 -18.55
N ILE A 347 -45.90 -19.00 -19.52
CA ILE A 347 -46.42 -20.37 -19.67
C ILE A 347 -45.48 -21.37 -18.99
N LEU A 348 -44.17 -21.21 -19.16
CA LEU A 348 -43.16 -22.10 -18.64
C LEU A 348 -41.91 -21.29 -18.29
N ARG A 349 -41.35 -21.53 -17.11
CA ARG A 349 -40.00 -21.13 -16.75
C ARG A 349 -39.31 -22.34 -16.14
N VAL A 350 -38.12 -22.67 -16.61
CA VAL A 350 -37.29 -23.76 -16.09
C VAL A 350 -35.89 -23.23 -15.87
N GLY A 351 -35.34 -23.46 -14.68
CA GLY A 351 -33.97 -23.08 -14.35
C GLY A 351 -33.25 -24.21 -13.64
N ALA A 352 -31.94 -24.30 -13.86
CA ALA A 352 -31.02 -25.13 -13.09
C ALA A 352 -29.78 -24.31 -12.74
N ALA A 353 -29.28 -24.48 -11.52
CA ALA A 353 -28.11 -23.78 -11.04
C ALA A 353 -27.26 -24.69 -10.15
N ALA A 354 -25.97 -24.42 -10.12
CA ALA A 354 -25.02 -25.04 -9.22
C ALA A 354 -24.06 -23.98 -8.68
N VAL A 355 -23.68 -24.12 -7.42
CA VAL A 355 -22.68 -23.29 -6.76
C VAL A 355 -21.84 -24.17 -5.85
N LEU A 356 -20.53 -23.94 -5.85
CA LEU A 356 -19.57 -24.55 -4.95
C LEU A 356 -18.75 -23.42 -4.32
N GLN A 357 -18.71 -23.38 -3.00
CA GLN A 357 -17.99 -22.40 -2.19
C GLN A 357 -17.00 -23.14 -1.31
N ALA A 358 -15.79 -22.60 -1.17
CA ALA A 358 -14.73 -23.20 -0.37
C ALA A 358 -13.94 -22.15 0.39
N LYS A 359 -13.49 -22.51 1.59
CA LYS A 359 -12.56 -21.77 2.45
C LYS A 359 -11.44 -22.71 2.88
N LEU A 360 -10.18 -22.29 2.72
CA LEU A 360 -8.98 -23.13 2.77
C LEU A 360 -7.79 -22.35 3.38
N PRO A 361 -6.77 -23.01 3.94
CA PRO A 361 -6.70 -24.45 4.21
C PRO A 361 -7.17 -24.83 5.62
N ASN A 362 -7.20 -23.89 6.58
CA ASN A 362 -7.49 -24.19 7.99
C ASN A 362 -8.38 -23.10 8.65
N PRO A 363 -9.59 -23.43 9.15
CA PRO A 363 -10.28 -24.69 8.91
C PRO A 363 -10.64 -24.82 7.43
N PHE A 364 -10.63 -26.06 6.95
CA PHE A 364 -11.20 -26.38 5.64
C PHE A 364 -12.72 -26.38 5.76
N TRP A 365 -13.38 -25.67 4.85
CA TRP A 365 -14.83 -25.71 4.69
C TRP A 365 -15.20 -25.66 3.22
N MET A 366 -16.19 -26.45 2.83
CA MET A 366 -16.71 -26.47 1.48
C MET A 366 -18.20 -26.76 1.48
N ARG A 367 -18.97 -25.99 0.71
CA ARG A 367 -20.41 -26.15 0.53
C ARG A 367 -20.74 -26.16 -0.95
N GLY A 368 -21.44 -27.20 -1.39
CA GLY A 368 -21.98 -27.30 -2.73
C GLY A 368 -23.50 -27.32 -2.71
N THR A 369 -24.15 -26.64 -3.65
CA THR A 369 -25.59 -26.71 -3.86
C THR A 369 -25.89 -26.83 -5.34
N ILE A 370 -26.70 -27.81 -5.71
CA ILE A 370 -27.24 -27.98 -7.06
C ILE A 370 -28.76 -28.07 -6.97
N GLY A 371 -29.45 -27.34 -7.83
CA GLY A 371 -30.90 -27.31 -7.79
C GLY A 371 -31.51 -26.88 -9.10
N GLY A 372 -32.82 -27.04 -9.16
CA GLY A 372 -33.62 -26.60 -10.29
C GLY A 372 -35.01 -26.18 -9.85
N ARG A 373 -35.60 -25.29 -10.63
CA ARG A 373 -36.96 -24.82 -10.43
C ARG A 373 -37.73 -24.87 -11.74
N TYR A 374 -39.02 -25.13 -11.66
CA TYR A 374 -39.93 -24.91 -12.77
C TYR A 374 -41.23 -24.24 -12.33
N ARG A 375 -41.78 -23.42 -13.22
CA ARG A 375 -43.06 -22.73 -13.05
C ARG A 375 -43.87 -22.83 -14.34
N ILE A 376 -45.11 -23.29 -14.24
CA ILE A 376 -46.04 -23.46 -15.35
C ILE A 376 -47.27 -22.58 -15.12
N LEU A 377 -47.71 -21.90 -16.17
CA LEU A 377 -48.88 -21.00 -16.20
C LEU A 377 -48.86 -19.98 -15.04
N GLY A 378 -47.77 -19.23 -14.90
CA GLY A 378 -47.64 -18.21 -13.86
C GLY A 378 -47.57 -18.74 -12.43
N GLY A 379 -47.39 -20.05 -12.21
CA GLY A 379 -47.24 -20.65 -10.88
C GLY A 379 -48.37 -21.57 -10.45
N LEU A 380 -49.37 -21.79 -11.31
CA LEU A 380 -50.43 -22.79 -11.10
C LEU A 380 -49.86 -24.20 -10.85
N VAL A 381 -48.78 -24.55 -11.55
CA VAL A 381 -47.98 -25.75 -11.26
C VAL A 381 -46.54 -25.31 -11.12
N SER A 382 -45.92 -25.61 -9.99
CA SER A 382 -44.51 -25.27 -9.75
C SER A 382 -43.85 -26.36 -8.93
N GLY A 383 -42.53 -26.44 -9.04
CA GLY A 383 -41.71 -27.33 -8.23
C GLY A 383 -40.28 -26.83 -8.18
N GLU A 384 -39.62 -27.16 -7.09
CA GLU A 384 -38.21 -26.87 -6.85
C GLU A 384 -37.54 -28.12 -6.30
N CYS A 385 -36.29 -28.32 -6.67
CA CYS A 385 -35.41 -29.30 -6.05
C CYS A 385 -34.08 -28.62 -5.73
N SER A 386 -33.53 -28.93 -4.57
CA SER A 386 -32.23 -28.44 -4.14
C SER A 386 -31.53 -29.56 -3.36
N PHE A 387 -30.30 -29.85 -3.76
CA PHE A 387 -29.41 -30.79 -3.11
C PHE A 387 -28.19 -30.02 -2.64
N GLN A 388 -28.00 -29.98 -1.32
CA GLN A 388 -26.87 -29.35 -0.67
C GLN A 388 -25.98 -30.42 -0.06
N PHE A 389 -24.67 -30.24 -0.16
CA PHE A 389 -23.69 -30.95 0.64
C PHE A 389 -22.74 -29.95 1.28
N GLU A 390 -22.21 -30.33 2.44
CA GLU A 390 -21.27 -29.52 3.20
C GLU A 390 -20.19 -30.44 3.79
N ILE A 391 -18.93 -30.01 3.71
CA ILE A 391 -17.76 -30.78 4.15
C ILE A 391 -16.83 -29.83 4.90
N GLY A 392 -16.40 -30.23 6.10
CA GLY A 392 -15.50 -29.44 6.94
C GLY A 392 -16.21 -28.65 8.02
N GLU A 393 -15.50 -27.72 8.65
CA GLU A 393 -16.00 -26.89 9.76
C GLU A 393 -15.92 -25.42 9.36
N GLU A 394 -17.07 -24.72 9.35
CA GLU A 394 -17.09 -23.29 9.06
C GLU A 394 -16.51 -22.49 10.23
N CYS A 395 -15.59 -21.57 9.94
CA CYS A 395 -15.03 -20.67 10.95
C CYS A 395 -16.07 -19.60 11.36
N GLU A 396 -16.63 -19.72 12.55
CA GLU A 396 -17.24 -18.56 13.23
C GLU A 396 -16.11 -17.73 13.87
N ILE A 397 -15.81 -16.57 13.30
CA ILE A 397 -14.82 -15.65 13.87
C ILE A 397 -15.32 -15.17 15.23
N VAL A 398 -14.53 -15.39 16.29
CA VAL A 398 -14.77 -14.82 17.63
C VAL A 398 -13.58 -13.99 18.06
N GLY A 399 -13.90 -12.78 18.47
CA GLY A 399 -12.99 -11.88 19.16
C GLY A 399 -13.62 -10.49 19.18
N ASP A 400 -13.54 -9.81 20.33
CA ASP A 400 -13.53 -8.35 20.31
C ASP A 400 -12.27 -7.98 19.51
N VAL A 401 -12.45 -7.73 18.21
CA VAL A 401 -11.36 -7.37 17.31
C VAL A 401 -10.89 -6.00 17.75
N SER A 402 -9.88 -5.99 18.61
CA SER A 402 -9.24 -4.73 18.97
C SER A 402 -8.60 -4.19 17.69
N PRO A 403 -8.95 -2.97 17.24
CA PRO A 403 -8.54 -2.43 15.94
C PRO A 403 -7.03 -2.25 15.80
N VAL A 404 -6.25 -2.53 16.85
CA VAL A 404 -4.79 -2.47 16.88
C VAL A 404 -4.09 -3.83 16.75
N GLN A 405 -4.79 -4.96 16.79
CA GLN A 405 -4.15 -6.29 16.70
C GLN A 405 -3.50 -6.59 15.33
N ASN A 406 -3.88 -5.85 14.29
CA ASN A 406 -3.33 -5.98 12.93
C ASN A 406 -2.30 -4.88 12.60
N ILE A 407 -1.92 -4.06 13.58
CA ILE A 407 -0.90 -3.02 13.41
C ILE A 407 0.47 -3.64 13.68
N GLN A 408 1.33 -3.67 12.67
CA GLN A 408 2.74 -4.01 12.83
C GLN A 408 3.51 -2.75 13.25
N VAL A 409 3.90 -2.69 14.52
CA VAL A 409 4.65 -1.58 15.10
C VAL A 409 6.14 -1.78 14.92
N ILE A 410 6.68 -2.98 15.18
CA ILE A 410 8.12 -3.25 15.07
C ILE A 410 8.43 -3.52 13.59
N ALA A 411 9.09 -2.57 12.94
CA ALA A 411 9.44 -2.68 11.53
C ALA A 411 10.59 -3.68 11.32
N GLU A 412 11.68 -3.47 12.05
CA GLU A 412 12.87 -4.32 12.02
C GLU A 412 13.76 -4.11 13.25
N ALA A 413 14.70 -5.04 13.44
CA ALA A 413 15.78 -4.89 14.40
C ALA A 413 17.12 -5.19 13.72
N THR A 414 18.13 -4.40 14.04
CA THR A 414 19.51 -4.57 13.55
C THR A 414 20.44 -4.86 14.72
N PRO A 415 21.37 -5.83 14.63
CA PRO A 415 21.63 -6.73 13.50
C PRO A 415 20.44 -7.64 13.13
N SER A 416 20.33 -7.94 11.84
CA SER A 416 19.30 -8.85 11.32
C SER A 416 19.49 -10.27 11.82
N ASP A 417 18.42 -11.08 11.82
CA ASP A 417 18.50 -12.48 12.21
C ASP A 417 19.51 -13.26 11.35
N GLY A 418 20.33 -14.07 12.00
CA GLY A 418 21.40 -14.84 11.39
C GLY A 418 22.66 -14.03 11.03
N ALA A 419 22.74 -12.72 11.33
CA ALA A 419 23.93 -11.92 11.02
C ALA A 419 25.20 -12.49 11.70
N THR A 420 26.30 -12.53 10.97
CA THR A 420 27.61 -13.01 11.45
C THR A 420 28.65 -11.90 11.39
N ASP A 421 29.74 -12.07 12.12
CA ASP A 421 30.86 -11.12 12.19
C ASP A 421 30.44 -9.69 12.60
N VAL A 422 29.41 -9.60 13.47
CA VAL A 422 28.93 -8.30 13.96
C VAL A 422 29.98 -7.65 14.85
N ASN A 423 30.36 -6.41 14.56
CA ASN A 423 31.33 -5.68 15.36
C ASN A 423 30.89 -5.60 16.84
N VAL A 424 31.77 -5.96 17.77
CA VAL A 424 31.49 -5.95 19.22
C VAL A 424 31.15 -4.57 19.78
N PHE A 425 31.53 -3.49 19.08
CA PHE A 425 31.19 -2.12 19.42
C PHE A 425 29.80 -1.71 18.95
N ASN A 426 29.16 -2.50 18.08
CA ASN A 426 27.86 -2.17 17.51
C ASN A 426 26.81 -1.87 18.61
N ALA A 427 25.89 -0.97 18.29
CA ALA A 427 24.76 -0.62 19.13
C ALA A 427 23.49 -1.11 18.41
N PRO A 428 22.95 -2.28 18.77
CA PRO A 428 21.76 -2.81 18.13
C PRO A 428 20.60 -1.82 18.18
N GLN A 429 19.79 -1.77 17.12
CA GLN A 429 18.69 -0.82 17.00
C GLN A 429 17.37 -1.54 16.70
N ALA A 430 16.26 -0.91 17.09
CA ALA A 430 14.93 -1.29 16.65
C ALA A 430 14.26 -0.09 15.97
N LEU A 431 13.68 -0.32 14.79
CA LEU A 431 12.90 0.66 14.04
C LEU A 431 11.42 0.34 14.19
N PHE A 432 10.59 1.37 14.35
CA PHE A 432 9.15 1.25 14.50
C PHE A 432 8.41 1.98 13.38
N ASN A 433 7.34 1.38 12.87
CA ASN A 433 6.44 2.03 11.90
C ASN A 433 5.62 3.15 12.53
N MET A 434 5.50 3.14 13.86
CA MET A 434 4.73 4.11 14.63
C MET A 434 5.57 4.62 15.81
N PRO A 435 5.49 5.92 16.14
CA PRO A 435 6.20 6.48 17.28
C PRO A 435 5.76 5.85 18.61
N ILE A 436 6.73 5.41 19.40
CA ILE A 436 6.51 4.90 20.75
C ILE A 436 6.24 6.06 21.70
N ASP A 437 5.39 5.83 22.69
CA ASP A 437 4.97 6.81 23.68
C ASP A 437 4.23 8.05 23.15
N LYS A 438 3.83 8.08 21.87
CA LYS A 438 2.93 9.10 21.30
C LYS A 438 1.49 8.59 21.22
N GLU A 439 0.52 9.49 21.40
CA GLU A 439 -0.90 9.15 21.22
C GLU A 439 -1.30 9.19 19.74
N PHE A 440 -2.20 8.30 19.35
CA PHE A 440 -2.91 8.35 18.09
C PHE A 440 -4.35 7.89 18.28
N LYS A 441 -5.22 8.24 17.33
CA LYS A 441 -6.65 7.91 17.39
C LYS A 441 -6.95 6.83 16.39
N VAL A 442 -7.67 5.80 16.83
CA VAL A 442 -8.17 4.71 16.00
C VAL A 442 -9.69 4.69 16.14
N GLN A 443 -10.41 4.44 15.05
CA GLN A 443 -11.87 4.34 15.11
C GLN A 443 -12.27 2.88 15.38
N ASP A 444 -13.13 2.65 16.38
CA ASP A 444 -13.67 1.32 16.67
C ASP A 444 -14.80 0.94 15.69
N MET A 445 -15.30 -0.31 15.80
CA MET A 445 -16.38 -0.84 14.93
C MET A 445 -17.70 -0.06 15.05
N ASP A 446 -17.89 0.72 16.11
CA ASP A 446 -19.08 1.55 16.35
C ASP A 446 -18.88 3.02 15.92
N GLY A 447 -17.71 3.36 15.37
CA GLY A 447 -17.39 4.70 14.89
C GLY A 447 -16.83 5.64 15.96
N ASN A 448 -16.53 5.17 17.18
CA ASN A 448 -15.96 6.00 18.24
C ASN A 448 -14.45 6.15 18.09
N ASN A 449 -13.93 7.34 18.40
CA ASN A 449 -12.49 7.59 18.45
C ASN A 449 -11.89 7.02 19.74
N LEU A 450 -11.11 5.95 19.62
CA LEU A 450 -10.30 5.36 20.69
C LEU A 450 -8.90 5.97 20.69
N GLY A 451 -8.51 6.57 21.82
CA GLY A 451 -7.12 7.00 22.03
C GLY A 451 -6.23 5.81 22.32
N ILE A 452 -5.21 5.59 21.51
CA ILE A 452 -4.22 4.53 21.64
C ILE A 452 -2.84 5.14 21.87
N LYS A 453 -2.03 4.46 22.69
CA LYS A 453 -0.62 4.77 22.92
C LYS A 453 0.19 3.48 22.96
N ILE A 454 1.34 3.43 22.30
CA ILE A 454 2.24 2.27 22.31
C ILE A 454 3.32 2.47 23.37
N GLU A 455 3.65 1.43 24.11
CA GLU A 455 4.71 1.39 25.13
C GLU A 455 5.75 0.33 24.76
N LEU A 456 7.03 0.68 24.83
CA LEU A 456 8.12 -0.31 24.75
C LEU A 456 8.20 -1.06 26.09
N ASP A 457 7.84 -2.34 26.09
CA ASP A 457 7.94 -3.18 27.27
C ASP A 457 9.40 -3.51 27.59
N HIS A 458 10.16 -3.92 26.57
CA HIS A 458 11.61 -4.10 26.69
C HIS A 458 12.31 -4.12 25.34
N PHE A 459 13.58 -3.68 25.36
CA PHE A 459 14.56 -3.93 24.32
C PHE A 459 15.84 -4.45 25.00
N ARG A 460 16.17 -5.74 24.79
CA ARG A 460 17.24 -6.42 25.52
C ARG A 460 18.07 -7.34 24.64
N ILE A 461 19.33 -7.51 25.01
CA ILE A 461 20.25 -8.48 24.41
C ILE A 461 20.57 -9.55 25.44
N LYS A 462 20.49 -10.82 25.06
CA LYS A 462 20.81 -11.97 25.91
C LYS A 462 22.03 -12.73 25.41
N ASP A 463 22.87 -13.15 26.35
CA ASP A 463 23.93 -14.14 26.21
C ASP A 463 23.51 -15.38 27.03
N GLY A 464 22.81 -16.31 26.37
CA GLY A 464 22.12 -17.41 27.05
C GLY A 464 21.04 -16.88 28.02
N ASN A 465 21.21 -17.15 29.31
CA ASN A 465 20.28 -16.68 30.35
C ASN A 465 20.63 -15.28 30.90
N ASN A 466 21.76 -14.70 30.52
CA ASN A 466 22.23 -13.43 31.05
C ASN A 466 21.77 -12.27 30.16
N ILE A 467 21.21 -11.22 30.76
CA ILE A 467 20.83 -9.98 30.06
C ILE A 467 22.03 -9.02 30.08
N ILE A 468 22.51 -8.64 28.90
CA ILE A 468 23.57 -7.63 28.73
C ILE A 468 23.03 -6.28 29.20
N GLN A 469 23.82 -5.59 30.03
CA GLN A 469 23.44 -4.29 30.58
C GLN A 469 23.80 -3.15 29.62
N GLY A 470 22.90 -2.16 29.53
CA GLY A 470 23.05 -1.01 28.64
C GLY A 470 22.01 0.07 28.90
N LYS A 471 22.01 1.08 28.04
CA LYS A 471 21.03 2.16 28.01
C LYS A 471 20.34 2.21 26.67
N LEU A 472 19.08 2.63 26.69
CA LEU A 472 18.29 2.91 25.49
C LEU A 472 18.43 4.38 25.14
N GLU A 473 18.70 4.66 23.87
CA GLU A 473 18.78 6.00 23.32
C GLU A 473 17.79 6.14 22.16
N TRP A 474 16.86 7.09 22.30
CA TRP A 474 15.82 7.35 21.31
C TRP A 474 16.21 8.51 20.41
N ASN A 475 15.78 8.44 19.16
CA ASN A 475 15.76 9.62 18.30
C ASN A 475 14.60 10.58 18.70
N SER A 476 14.60 11.79 18.15
CA SER A 476 13.58 12.80 18.48
C SER A 476 12.15 12.39 18.09
N GLU A 477 12.01 11.52 17.08
CA GLU A 477 10.72 11.09 16.58
C GLU A 477 10.11 9.93 17.35
N MET A 478 10.87 9.30 18.27
CA MET A 478 10.46 8.12 19.06
C MET A 478 10.12 6.90 18.19
N ASP A 479 10.64 6.82 16.97
CA ASP A 479 10.44 5.71 16.03
C ASP A 479 11.73 4.90 15.80
N VAL A 480 12.85 5.28 16.40
CA VAL A 480 14.10 4.50 16.43
C VAL A 480 14.69 4.51 17.83
N VAL A 481 15.06 3.33 18.34
CA VAL A 481 15.78 3.16 19.59
C VAL A 481 17.08 2.38 19.36
N ALA A 482 18.17 2.84 19.97
CA ALA A 482 19.45 2.14 20.00
C ALA A 482 19.74 1.60 21.41
N PHE A 483 20.31 0.39 21.48
CA PHE A 483 20.80 -0.22 22.70
C PHE A 483 22.31 -0.03 22.83
N ASN A 484 22.71 0.89 23.71
CA ASN A 484 24.11 1.15 24.02
C ASN A 484 24.55 0.33 25.24
N SER A 485 25.17 -0.82 24.99
CA SER A 485 25.73 -1.68 26.04
C SER A 485 26.86 -0.98 26.82
N PHE A 486 26.96 -1.26 28.12
CA PHE A 486 27.99 -0.64 28.97
C PHE A 486 29.40 -1.12 28.63
N GLU A 487 29.53 -2.43 28.43
CA GLU A 487 30.70 -3.10 27.86
C GLU A 487 30.48 -3.37 26.37
N VAL A 488 31.55 -3.57 25.61
CA VAL A 488 31.44 -4.16 24.27
C VAL A 488 30.70 -5.50 24.34
N LEU A 489 30.00 -5.83 23.27
CA LEU A 489 29.31 -7.11 23.18
C LEU A 489 30.33 -8.26 23.31
N PRO A 490 29.96 -9.39 23.96
CA PRO A 490 30.86 -10.53 24.09
C PRO A 490 31.38 -10.99 22.72
N PRO A 491 32.70 -11.15 22.51
CA PRO A 491 33.25 -11.53 21.21
C PRO A 491 32.93 -12.98 20.83
N GLU A 492 32.84 -13.24 19.53
CA GLU A 492 32.66 -14.59 18.95
C GLU A 492 31.50 -15.39 19.58
N LYS A 493 30.47 -14.70 20.07
CA LYS A 493 29.29 -15.29 20.69
C LYS A 493 28.04 -15.08 19.85
N LYS A 494 27.17 -16.09 19.89
CA LYS A 494 25.79 -15.97 19.43
C LYS A 494 24.95 -15.31 20.54
N LEU A 495 24.31 -14.20 20.21
CA LEU A 495 23.46 -13.39 21.08
C LEU A 495 22.02 -13.38 20.56
N GLU A 496 21.06 -13.17 21.45
CA GLU A 496 19.63 -13.01 21.15
C GLU A 496 19.22 -11.57 21.43
N LEU A 497 18.59 -10.92 20.45
CA LEU A 497 17.99 -9.60 20.54
C LEU A 497 16.48 -9.75 20.68
N GLU A 498 15.89 -9.10 21.69
CA GLU A 498 14.45 -9.17 21.95
C GLU A 498 13.87 -7.76 22.08
N VAL A 499 12.85 -7.47 21.26
CA VAL A 499 12.08 -6.22 21.29
C VAL A 499 10.62 -6.56 21.50
N GLN A 500 10.00 -6.00 22.53
CA GLN A 500 8.59 -6.19 22.83
C GLN A 500 7.90 -4.86 23.08
N VAL A 501 6.75 -4.65 22.45
CA VAL A 501 5.88 -3.49 22.66
C VAL A 501 4.50 -3.94 23.11
N SER A 502 3.79 -3.04 23.79
CA SER A 502 2.39 -3.22 24.17
C SER A 502 1.56 -1.97 23.95
N PHE A 503 0.24 -2.14 24.03
CA PHE A 503 -0.71 -1.07 23.72
C PHE A 503 -1.44 -0.61 24.98
N LYS A 504 -1.71 0.69 25.07
CA LYS A 504 -2.59 1.32 26.06
C LYS A 504 -3.76 1.96 25.36
N GLU A 505 -4.92 1.88 25.98
CA GLU A 505 -6.14 2.59 25.58
C GLU A 505 -6.52 3.67 26.58
N TYR A 506 -7.09 4.76 26.09
CA TYR A 506 -7.61 5.82 26.93
C TYR A 506 -9.07 5.55 27.30
N LYS A 507 -9.31 5.09 28.53
CA LYS A 507 -10.65 4.82 29.08
C LYS A 507 -10.79 5.42 30.47
N ASN A 508 -11.98 5.92 30.81
CA ASN A 508 -12.28 6.49 32.13
C ASN A 508 -11.28 7.59 32.55
N ASN A 509 -10.93 8.49 31.62
CA ASN A 509 -9.96 9.57 31.80
C ASN A 509 -8.54 9.13 32.20
N LYS A 510 -8.15 7.86 31.95
CA LYS A 510 -6.81 7.34 32.24
C LYS A 510 -6.33 6.40 31.13
N TRP A 511 -5.03 6.34 30.95
CA TRP A 511 -4.39 5.31 30.13
C TRP A 511 -4.38 3.99 30.89
N GLN A 512 -4.90 2.94 30.26
CA GLN A 512 -4.93 1.58 30.81
C GLN A 512 -4.35 0.62 29.77
N THR A 513 -3.69 -0.45 30.23
CA THR A 513 -3.18 -1.49 29.34
C THR A 513 -4.33 -2.08 28.54
N LEU A 514 -4.15 -2.12 27.22
CA LEU A 514 -5.12 -2.72 26.33
C LEU A 514 -5.10 -4.24 26.52
N MET A 515 -6.25 -4.77 26.89
CA MET A 515 -6.46 -6.20 27.08
C MET A 515 -7.37 -6.72 25.97
N ALA A 516 -7.02 -7.88 25.40
CA ALA A 516 -7.88 -8.65 24.51
C ALA A 516 -8.00 -10.06 25.09
N ASN A 517 -9.24 -10.55 25.26
CA ASN A 517 -9.51 -11.86 25.89
C ASN A 517 -8.84 -12.05 27.27
N GLY A 518 -8.72 -10.97 28.05
CA GLY A 518 -8.06 -10.98 29.36
C GLY A 518 -6.53 -11.06 29.32
N GLN A 519 -5.91 -11.03 28.14
CA GLN A 519 -4.46 -11.01 27.95
C GLN A 519 -3.98 -9.65 27.44
N LYS A 520 -2.77 -9.27 27.85
CA LYS A 520 -2.10 -8.05 27.39
C LYS A 520 -1.81 -8.15 25.90
N VAL A 521 -2.23 -7.16 25.11
CA VAL A 521 -1.91 -7.11 23.67
C VAL A 521 -0.45 -6.70 23.52
N ILE A 522 0.35 -7.57 22.90
CA ILE A 522 1.80 -7.37 22.69
C ILE A 522 2.20 -7.71 21.26
N GLU A 523 3.27 -7.08 20.78
CA GLU A 523 4.03 -7.48 19.60
C GLU A 523 5.48 -7.74 20.01
N ASN A 524 6.06 -8.83 19.51
CA ASN A 524 7.39 -9.29 19.92
C ASN A 524 8.23 -9.70 18.70
N LEU A 525 9.45 -9.17 18.63
CA LEU A 525 10.46 -9.54 17.63
C LEU A 525 11.69 -10.12 18.33
N ILE A 526 12.10 -11.31 17.92
CA ILE A 526 13.31 -11.98 18.39
C ILE A 526 14.23 -12.21 17.19
N THR A 527 15.48 -11.74 17.27
CA THR A 527 16.51 -12.05 16.28
C THR A 527 17.74 -12.62 16.97
N THR A 528 18.53 -13.39 16.24
CA THR A 528 19.80 -13.93 16.72
C THR A 528 20.95 -13.47 15.83
N PHE A 529 22.08 -13.10 16.42
CA PHE A 529 23.25 -12.68 15.66
C PHE A 529 24.54 -13.14 16.33
N THR A 530 25.63 -13.24 15.57
CA THR A 530 26.94 -13.67 16.05
C THR A 530 27.94 -12.54 15.92
N THR A 531 28.53 -12.13 17.05
CA THR A 531 29.57 -11.10 17.07
C THR A 531 30.89 -11.63 16.51
N GLY A 532 31.67 -10.76 15.87
CA GLY A 532 33.01 -11.06 15.40
C GLY A 532 34.06 -11.04 16.52
N LYS A 533 35.33 -11.10 16.11
CA LYS A 533 36.48 -11.02 17.00
C LYS A 533 36.62 -9.62 17.61
N ALA A 534 36.78 -9.53 18.93
CA ALA A 534 37.11 -8.26 19.57
C ALA A 534 38.59 -7.88 19.34
N PRO A 535 38.91 -6.58 19.21
CA PRO A 535 40.30 -6.12 19.14
C PRO A 535 41.10 -6.51 20.38
N ASP A 536 42.40 -6.76 20.22
CA ASP A 536 43.36 -6.98 21.31
C ASP A 536 43.95 -5.66 21.86
N ILE A 537 43.54 -4.54 21.27
CA ILE A 537 43.91 -3.17 21.66
C ILE A 537 42.69 -2.35 22.06
N ILE A 538 42.90 -1.32 22.85
CA ILE A 538 41.91 -0.24 23.02
C ILE A 538 41.99 0.63 21.77
N PRO A 539 40.98 0.65 20.89
CA PRO A 539 41.05 1.44 19.69
C PRO A 539 40.89 2.92 20.03
N MET A 540 41.60 3.80 19.31
CA MET A 540 41.66 5.24 19.63
C MET A 540 40.27 5.90 19.61
N ASN A 541 39.36 5.43 18.76
CA ASN A 541 37.98 5.91 18.68
C ASN A 541 37.12 5.56 19.90
N ASN A 542 37.56 4.65 20.77
CA ASN A 542 36.87 4.32 22.02
C ASN A 542 37.47 5.07 23.23
N ILE A 543 38.49 5.91 23.04
CA ILE A 543 39.10 6.72 24.10
C ILE A 543 38.43 8.10 24.09
N LEU A 544 37.65 8.39 25.14
CA LEU A 544 37.00 9.69 25.31
C LEU A 544 38.01 10.78 25.68
N TYR A 545 38.92 10.44 26.59
CA TYR A 545 40.08 11.25 26.96
C TYR A 545 41.12 10.38 27.69
N CYS A 546 42.38 10.77 27.64
CA CYS A 546 43.44 10.12 28.38
C CYS A 546 44.52 11.11 28.80
N TYR A 547 45.29 10.72 29.80
CA TYR A 547 46.49 11.41 30.22
C TYR A 547 47.55 10.38 30.62
N PRO A 548 48.78 10.44 30.08
CA PRO A 548 49.23 11.36 29.04
C PRO A 548 48.50 11.13 27.69
N ILE A 549 48.47 12.16 26.86
CA ILE A 549 47.94 12.04 25.49
C ILE A 549 48.93 11.29 24.58
N PRO A 550 48.48 10.66 23.49
CA PRO A 550 49.37 10.03 22.52
C PRO A 550 50.45 11.01 22.03
N MET A 551 51.70 10.53 21.93
CA MET A 551 52.87 11.33 21.55
C MET A 551 53.21 12.49 22.50
N MET A 552 52.77 12.45 23.76
CA MET A 552 53.27 13.36 24.80
C MET A 552 54.70 12.97 25.19
N PHE A 553 55.69 13.70 24.66
CA PHE A 553 57.12 13.43 24.90
C PHE A 553 57.69 14.05 26.17
N ASN A 554 57.02 15.05 26.74
CA ASN A 554 57.51 15.82 27.86
C ASN A 554 56.41 16.01 28.90
N TYR A 555 56.80 16.04 30.17
CA TYR A 555 55.99 16.47 31.29
C TYR A 555 56.60 17.75 31.88
N TYR A 556 55.77 18.61 32.46
CA TYR A 556 56.25 19.75 33.23
C TYR A 556 56.84 19.30 34.58
N GLN A 557 57.72 20.13 35.13
CA GLN A 557 58.21 19.95 36.49
C GLN A 557 57.03 20.01 37.47
N ASN A 558 56.95 19.05 38.39
CA ASN A 558 55.84 18.89 39.34
C ASN A 558 54.45 18.67 38.71
N GLU A 559 54.39 18.26 37.43
CA GLU A 559 53.14 17.77 36.86
C GLU A 559 52.72 16.45 37.51
N THR A 560 51.44 16.09 37.36
CA THR A 560 50.86 14.90 37.99
C THR A 560 51.62 13.61 37.62
N ASP A 561 51.72 12.71 38.59
CA ASP A 561 52.14 11.33 38.43
C ASP A 561 50.97 10.38 38.14
N ILE A 562 49.74 10.88 38.13
CA ILE A 562 48.53 10.09 37.88
C ILE A 562 48.26 10.05 36.38
N GLY A 563 48.21 8.84 35.82
CA GLY A 563 47.77 8.59 34.46
C GLY A 563 46.41 7.90 34.41
N TYR A 564 45.66 8.13 33.32
CA TYR A 564 44.38 7.51 33.09
C TYR A 564 44.02 7.38 31.61
N ILE A 565 43.15 6.41 31.30
CA ILE A 565 42.50 6.25 30.00
C ILE A 565 41.00 6.06 30.27
N GLN A 566 40.20 7.04 29.85
CA GLN A 566 38.73 6.97 29.94
C GLN A 566 38.18 6.39 28.64
N LEU A 567 37.43 5.31 28.75
CA LEU A 567 36.76 4.70 27.61
C LEU A 567 35.33 5.21 27.47
N GLU A 568 34.86 5.27 26.23
CA GLU A 568 33.44 5.50 25.90
C GLU A 568 32.62 4.23 26.18
N LYS A 569 33.06 3.09 25.64
CA LYS A 569 32.50 1.75 25.85
C LYS A 569 33.49 0.86 26.58
N GLY A 570 33.02 0.09 27.57
CA GLY A 570 33.89 -0.75 28.40
C GLY A 570 34.53 -1.89 27.60
N GLN A 571 35.75 -2.27 27.96
CA GLN A 571 36.51 -3.35 27.32
C GLN A 571 37.12 -4.26 28.39
N ALA A 572 36.34 -4.68 29.38
CA ALA A 572 36.82 -5.48 30.51
C ALA A 572 37.56 -6.76 30.09
N TYR A 573 37.22 -7.34 28.94
CA TYR A 573 37.89 -8.52 28.38
C TYR A 573 39.39 -8.31 28.14
N LEU A 574 39.86 -7.08 27.90
CA LEU A 574 41.28 -6.76 27.74
C LEU A 574 42.06 -6.85 29.06
N PHE A 575 41.38 -6.83 30.20
CA PHE A 575 41.99 -6.73 31.53
C PHE A 575 41.83 -8.00 32.35
N ASN A 576 41.62 -9.14 31.68
CA ASN A 576 41.52 -10.47 32.29
C ASN A 576 42.51 -11.45 31.63
N PRO A 577 43.82 -11.34 31.92
CA PRO A 577 44.88 -12.09 31.22
C PRO A 577 44.88 -13.61 31.53
N GLY A 578 44.06 -14.08 32.47
CA GLY A 578 44.10 -15.47 32.95
C GLY A 578 45.35 -15.77 33.80
N PRO A 579 45.45 -16.99 34.39
CA PRO A 579 46.50 -17.31 35.36
C PRO A 579 47.90 -17.50 34.74
N GLN A 580 47.98 -17.63 33.42
CA GLN A 580 49.21 -17.95 32.68
C GLN A 580 50.02 -16.69 32.32
N TRP A 581 49.41 -15.50 32.42
CA TRP A 581 49.95 -14.26 31.86
C TRP A 581 50.02 -13.17 32.92
N LYS A 582 51.11 -12.39 32.89
CA LYS A 582 51.26 -11.18 33.71
C LYS A 582 50.90 -9.97 32.86
N GLN A 583 49.99 -9.15 33.35
CA GLN A 583 49.60 -7.90 32.70
C GLN A 583 50.20 -6.69 33.45
N ILE A 584 50.89 -5.82 32.72
CA ILE A 584 51.60 -4.64 33.24
C ILE A 584 51.52 -3.49 32.23
N GLY A 585 51.62 -2.26 32.72
CA GLY A 585 51.79 -1.07 31.90
C GLY A 585 53.26 -0.84 31.59
N ARG A 586 53.56 -0.21 30.45
CA ARG A 586 54.94 0.09 30.02
C ARG A 586 55.02 1.41 29.28
N PHE A 587 55.93 2.28 29.72
CA PHE A 587 56.43 3.41 28.93
C PHE A 587 57.73 3.02 28.24
N VAL A 588 57.97 3.54 27.04
CA VAL A 588 59.23 3.41 26.32
C VAL A 588 59.84 4.81 26.22
N ASP A 589 61.04 5.00 26.77
CA ASP A 589 61.74 6.29 26.71
C ASP A 589 62.36 6.55 25.32
N LYS A 590 62.98 7.72 25.12
CA LYS A 590 63.62 8.08 23.85
C LYS A 590 64.82 7.19 23.50
N GLN A 591 65.40 6.51 24.48
CA GLN A 591 66.53 5.61 24.34
C GLN A 591 66.07 4.15 24.11
N GLY A 592 64.76 3.89 24.14
CA GLY A 592 64.18 2.56 23.95
C GLY A 592 64.10 1.72 25.24
N ASN A 593 64.37 2.30 26.41
CA ASN A 593 64.26 1.59 27.68
C ASN A 593 62.79 1.45 28.09
N ASN A 594 62.46 0.30 28.67
CA ASN A 594 61.13 -0.01 29.17
C ASN A 594 61.00 0.39 30.64
N HIS A 595 59.97 1.17 30.96
CA HIS A 595 59.59 1.57 32.31
C HIS A 595 58.23 0.96 32.65
N GLU A 596 58.23 -0.11 33.44
CA GLU A 596 57.03 -0.87 33.78
C GLU A 596 56.30 -0.29 35.00
N PHE A 597 54.97 -0.36 35.00
CA PHE A 597 54.11 0.09 36.11
C PHE A 597 52.87 -0.79 36.25
N ASN A 598 52.27 -0.74 37.44
CA ASN A 598 50.97 -1.36 37.69
C ASN A 598 49.85 -0.38 37.32
N PHE A 599 48.72 -0.93 36.89
CA PHE A 599 47.51 -0.17 36.60
C PHE A 599 46.29 -0.89 37.16
N ASN A 600 45.18 -0.19 37.26
CA ASN A 600 43.88 -0.72 37.65
C ASN A 600 42.82 -0.35 36.60
N TYR A 601 41.99 -1.32 36.21
CA TYR A 601 40.81 -1.07 35.39
C TYR A 601 39.55 -1.10 36.25
N ASN A 602 38.82 0.00 36.28
CA ASN A 602 37.52 0.09 36.94
C ASN A 602 36.41 -0.12 35.89
N ILE A 603 35.67 -1.23 36.02
CA ILE A 603 34.57 -1.61 35.10
C ILE A 603 33.44 -0.58 35.15
N SER A 604 33.01 -0.14 36.34
CA SER A 604 31.90 0.80 36.48
C SER A 604 32.21 2.18 35.92
N GLU A 605 33.47 2.62 36.03
CA GLU A 605 33.94 3.89 35.46
C GLU A 605 34.45 3.76 34.02
N LYS A 606 34.59 2.54 33.50
CA LYS A 606 35.23 2.23 32.20
C LYS A 606 36.61 2.89 32.07
N LYS A 607 37.38 2.91 33.17
CA LYS A 607 38.58 3.73 33.29
C LYS A 607 39.79 2.91 33.69
N VAL A 608 40.88 3.05 32.95
CA VAL A 608 42.22 2.61 33.38
C VAL A 608 42.85 3.74 34.18
N SER A 609 43.41 3.43 35.34
CA SER A 609 44.18 4.38 36.16
C SER A 609 45.51 3.78 36.57
N PHE A 610 46.57 4.59 36.58
CA PHE A 610 47.90 4.15 36.95
C PHE A 610 48.73 5.28 37.55
N ILE A 611 49.81 4.91 38.23
CA ILE A 611 50.84 5.84 38.70
C ILE A 611 52.03 5.72 37.75
N ARG A 612 52.47 6.86 37.20
CA ARG A 612 53.61 6.96 36.30
C ARG A 612 54.88 6.50 37.02
N PRO A 613 55.76 5.73 36.36
CA PRO A 613 57.09 5.40 36.91
C PRO A 613 57.90 6.67 37.24
N GLY A 614 58.41 6.78 38.47
CA GLY A 614 59.23 7.92 38.91
C GLY A 614 60.63 7.99 38.29
N ASN A 615 61.02 6.99 37.51
CA ASN A 615 62.34 6.86 36.87
C ASN A 615 62.37 7.30 35.40
N LEU A 616 61.31 7.95 34.89
CA LEU A 616 61.33 8.61 33.58
C LEU A 616 62.22 9.86 33.66
N GLN A 617 63.29 9.94 32.86
CA GLN A 617 64.26 11.04 32.93
C GLN A 617 63.58 12.40 32.73
N ILE A 618 63.65 13.25 33.77
CA ILE A 618 63.39 14.68 33.65
C ILE A 618 64.58 15.26 32.88
N ILE A 619 64.39 15.62 31.61
CA ILE A 619 65.38 16.47 30.93
C ILE A 619 65.25 17.85 31.60
N LEU A 620 66.19 18.14 32.48
CA LEU A 620 66.38 19.48 33.04
C LEU A 620 66.78 20.39 31.88
N PHE A 621 65.84 21.13 31.29
CA PHE A 621 66.22 22.30 30.52
C PHE A 621 66.82 23.29 31.51
N ILE A 622 68.15 23.38 31.54
CA ILE A 622 68.84 24.53 32.10
C ILE A 622 68.40 25.71 31.23
N VAL A 623 67.50 26.53 31.76
CA VAL A 623 67.37 27.91 31.29
C VAL A 623 68.68 28.58 31.69
N LEU A 624 69.60 28.72 30.74
CA LEU A 624 70.64 29.73 30.86
C LEU A 624 69.93 31.08 30.80
N ASN A 625 70.11 31.88 31.86
CA ASN A 625 69.60 33.25 31.97
C ASN A 625 69.89 34.09 30.72
#